data_AF-A0A645JIQ3-F1
#
_entry.id   AF-A0A645JIQ3-F1
#
_cell.length_a   1.000
_cell.length_b   1.000
_cell.length_c   1.000
_cell.angle_alpha   90.00
_cell.angle_beta   90.00
_cell.angle_gamma   90.00
#
_symmetry.space_group_name_H-M   'P 1'
#
loop_
_entity.id
_entity.type
_entity.pdbx_description
1 polymer ?
#
loop_
_entity_poly.entity_id
_entity_poly.type
_entity_poly.pdbx_seq_one_letter_code
_entity_poly.pdbx_strand_id
1 'polypeptide(L)' 'MKKGLKDAYVSTAFGPGITYHEDFFLFRIDHIMHSENIKAYRTRRDKIKYSDHYPLRTYLKLE' A
#
# COMPACT_ATOMS: atom_id res chain seq x y z
N MET A 1 -9.87 -1.91 -9.82
CA MET A 1 -9.03 -3.02 -9.28
C MET A 1 -9.06 -4.18 -10.27
N LYS A 2 -7.93 -4.83 -10.51
CA LYS A 2 -7.83 -5.94 -11.48
C LYS A 2 -8.40 -7.22 -10.87
N LYS A 3 -9.25 -7.94 -11.62
CA LYS A 3 -9.85 -9.20 -11.19
C LYS A 3 -8.75 -10.22 -10.84
N GLY A 4 -8.89 -10.88 -9.70
CA GLY A 4 -7.93 -11.88 -9.21
C GLY A 4 -6.71 -11.34 -8.46
N LEU A 5 -6.64 -10.03 -8.20
CA LEU A 5 -5.60 -9.43 -7.37
C LEU A 5 -6.19 -8.73 -6.15
N LYS A 6 -5.56 -8.92 -4.98
CA LYS A 6 -5.88 -8.25 -3.72
C LYS A 6 -4.90 -7.11 -3.47
N ASP A 7 -5.39 -6.00 -2.92
CA ASP A 7 -4.56 -4.87 -2.47
C ASP A 7 -4.10 -5.12 -1.03
N ALA A 8 -2.79 -5.16 -0.81
CA ALA A 8 -2.17 -5.46 0.48
C ALA A 8 -2.47 -4.43 1.57
N TYR A 9 -2.66 -3.15 1.20
CA TYR A 9 -3.01 -2.10 2.16
C TYR A 9 -4.46 -2.27 2.60
N VAL A 10 -5.37 -2.46 1.63
CA VAL A 10 -6.79 -2.68 1.91
C VAL A 10 -7.01 -3.92 2.78
N SER A 11 -6.23 -4.99 2.56
CA SER A 11 -6.40 -6.25 3.28
C SER A 11 -5.78 -6.28 4.68
N THR A 12 -4.83 -5.40 5.02
CA THR A 12 -4.05 -5.54 6.27
C THR A 12 -3.75 -4.24 7.04
N ALA A 13 -4.06 -3.07 6.48
CA ALA A 13 -3.79 -1.78 7.11
C ALA A 13 -5.07 -1.06 7.54
N PHE A 14 -4.92 0.02 8.31
CA PHE A 14 -6.01 0.86 8.78
C PHE A 14 -5.72 2.34 8.50
N GLY A 15 -6.75 3.10 8.11
CA GLY A 15 -6.66 4.52 7.83
C GLY A 15 -6.36 4.86 6.36
N PRO A 16 -6.21 6.16 6.03
CA PRO A 16 -6.36 6.67 4.67
C PRO A 16 -5.25 6.26 3.68
N GLY A 17 -4.11 5.77 4.16
CA GLY A 17 -3.07 5.22 3.29
C GLY A 17 -2.46 6.20 2.29
N ILE A 18 -2.55 7.50 2.53
CA ILE A 18 -2.03 8.56 1.65
C ILE A 18 -0.54 8.34 1.39
N THR A 19 -0.18 7.94 0.19
CA THR A 19 1.23 7.75 -0.21
C THR A 19 1.77 8.94 -0.97
N TYR A 20 0.94 9.83 -1.51
CA TYR A 20 1.36 11.05 -2.19
C TYR A 20 0.83 12.29 -1.47
N HIS A 21 1.70 13.28 -1.25
CA HIS A 21 1.35 14.55 -0.63
C HIS A 21 2.21 15.72 -1.12
N GLU A 22 1.68 16.47 -2.08
CA GLU A 22 2.24 17.71 -2.62
C GLU A 22 1.09 18.63 -3.07
N ASP A 23 1.28 19.96 -3.11
CA ASP A 23 0.30 20.92 -3.64
C ASP A 23 -1.14 20.77 -3.10
N PHE A 24 -1.29 20.47 -1.80
CA PHE A 24 -2.57 20.18 -1.12
C PHE A 24 -3.32 18.94 -1.63
N PHE A 25 -2.73 18.14 -2.51
CA PHE A 25 -3.27 16.86 -2.92
C PHE A 25 -2.86 15.75 -1.94
N LEU A 26 -3.84 14.93 -1.56
CA LEU A 26 -3.66 13.82 -0.64
C LEU A 26 -4.19 12.55 -1.31
N PHE A 27 -3.29 11.78 -1.92
CA PHE A 27 -3.68 10.60 -2.69
C PHE A 27 -3.02 9.32 -2.19
N ARG A 28 -3.68 8.19 -2.44
CA ARG A 28 -3.10 6.85 -2.36
C ARG A 28 -2.98 6.31 -3.77
N ILE A 29 -1.80 6.48 -4.35
CA ILE A 29 -1.51 6.09 -5.74
C ILE A 29 -0.45 4.98 -5.83
N ASP A 30 0.17 4.61 -4.71
CA ASP A 30 1.07 3.48 -4.61
C ASP A 30 0.32 2.28 -4.04
N HIS A 31 0.45 1.13 -4.70
CA HIS A 31 -0.26 -0.10 -4.35
C HIS A 31 0.67 -1.30 -4.43
N ILE A 32 0.52 -2.23 -3.48
CA ILE A 32 1.11 -3.56 -3.57
C ILE A 32 -0.03 -4.55 -3.78
N MET A 33 -0.10 -5.10 -4.98
CA MET A 33 -1.13 -6.07 -5.36
C MET A 33 -0.54 -7.49 -5.33
N HIS A 34 -1.34 -8.46 -4.92
CA HIS A 34 -0.90 -9.86 -4.88
C HIS A 34 -2.01 -10.82 -5.33
N SER A 35 -1.62 -11.98 -5.85
CA SER A 35 -2.52 -13.08 -6.22
C SER A 35 -3.04 -13.82 -4.99
N GLU A 36 -4.05 -14.68 -5.20
CA GLU A 36 -4.71 -15.45 -4.13
C GLU A 36 -3.77 -16.38 -3.34
N ASN A 37 -2.76 -16.94 -4.00
CA ASN A 37 -1.76 -17.82 -3.37
C ASN A 37 -0.67 -17.08 -2.58
N ILE A 38 -0.78 -15.75 -2.46
CA ILE A 38 0.14 -14.94 -1.68
C ILE A 38 -0.69 -14.27 -0.59
N LYS A 39 -0.18 -14.30 0.65
CA LYS A 39 -0.78 -13.59 1.77
C LYS A 39 0.07 -12.41 2.19
N ALA A 40 -0.55 -11.24 2.26
CA ALA A 40 0.07 -10.03 2.79
C ALA A 40 -0.11 -9.92 4.31
N TYR A 41 0.84 -9.26 4.97
CA TYR A 41 0.80 -8.97 6.39
C TYR A 41 1.39 -7.60 6.69
N ARG A 42 0.77 -6.90 7.66
CA ARG A 42 1.30 -5.67 8.28
C ARG A 42 1.75 -4.64 7.23
N THR A 43 0.90 -4.35 6.26
CA THR A 43 1.19 -3.27 5.31
C THR A 43 1.27 -1.94 6.06
N ARG A 44 2.33 -1.18 5.81
CA ARG A 44 2.58 0.11 6.43
C ARG A 44 3.06 1.10 5.39
N ARG A 45 2.64 2.34 5.58
CA ARG A 45 3.24 3.49 4.93
C ARG A 45 4.13 4.20 5.94
N ASP A 46 5.39 4.35 5.60
CA ASP A 46 6.37 5.07 6.41
C ASP A 46 6.29 6.57 6.12
N LYS A 47 6.39 7.41 7.17
CA LYS A 47 6.23 8.87 7.05
C LYS A 47 7.57 9.60 6.90
N ILE A 48 8.45 9.11 6.03
CA ILE A 48 9.72 9.76 5.72
C ILE A 48 9.55 10.68 4.50
N LYS A 49 10.14 11.88 4.55
CA LYS A 49 9.98 12.91 3.51
C LYS A 49 11.25 13.05 2.66
N TYR A 50 11.48 12.07 1.78
CA TYR A 50 12.55 12.12 0.79
C TYR A 50 12.05 12.31 -0.64
N SER A 51 10.73 12.28 -0.83
CA SER A 51 9.99 12.49 -2.07
C SER A 51 8.60 13.04 -1.66
N ASP A 52 7.87 13.57 -2.63
CA ASP A 52 6.41 13.75 -2.63
C ASP A 52 5.63 12.45 -2.37
N HIS A 53 6.30 11.28 -2.46
CA HIS A 53 5.78 9.98 -2.09
C HIS A 53 6.35 9.45 -0.76
N TYR A 54 5.46 8.97 0.10
CA TYR A 54 5.73 8.16 1.28
C TYR A 54 5.89 6.68 0.90
N PRO A 55 6.97 5.99 1.33
CA PRO A 55 7.17 4.58 1.04
C PRO A 55 6.03 3.70 1.57
N LEU A 56 5.59 2.76 0.73
CA LEU A 56 4.63 1.70 1.07
C LEU A 56 5.35 0.36 1.13
N ARG A 57 5.18 -0.38 2.22
CA ARG A 57 5.79 -1.70 2.42
C ARG A 57 4.82 -2.70 3.03
N THR A 58 5.05 -3.98 2.74
CA THR A 58 4.28 -5.11 3.29
C THR A 58 5.17 -6.35 3.39
N TYR A 59 4.78 -7.30 4.22
CA TYR A 59 5.37 -8.64 4.24
C TYR A 59 4.49 -9.58 3.42
N LEU A 60 5.10 -10.38 2.55
CA LEU A 60 4.40 -11.37 1.73
C LEU A 60 4.85 -12.78 2.11
N LYS A 61 3.91 -13.71 2.17
CA LYS A 61 4.15 -15.15 2.30
C LYS A 61 3.47 -15.87 1.15
N LEU A 62 4.18 -16.80 0.52
CA LEU A 62 3.58 -17.76 -0.40
C LEU A 62 2.83 -18.82 0.41
N GLU A 63 1.57 -19.05 0.08
CA GLU A 63 0.76 -20.15 0.64
C GLU A 63 0.82 -21.40 -0.23
#